data_AF-A0A8H5DNY0-F1
#
_entry.id   AF-A0A8H5DNY0-F1
#
_cell.length_a   1.000
_cell.length_b   1.000
_cell.length_c   1.000
_cell.angle_alpha   90.00
_cell.angle_beta   90.00
_cell.angle_gamma   90.00
#
_symmetry.space_group_name_H-M   'P 1'
#
loop_
_entity.id
_entity.type
_entity.pdbx_description
1 polymer ?
#
loop_
_entity_poly.entity_id
_entity_poly.type
_entity_poly.pdbx_seq_one_letter_code
_entity_poly.pdbx_strand_id
1 'polypeptide(L)'
;SEHSGYLGGVSIGPVTYLYDALLDGFSKLKDLTSEQLDNFGIVTILPSMTFALKAVFPKYSPPYFSDLMKRRIELGQVAQLCDTALSGLVLDANLTQLIKNDDFVKDKNLKKFQALNAPAQGDKASRPLLVIQGGNDSIVFPDITNKAYQNSCKAGNVVHLSVYPDLDHTAVVGASAPEWLEFIDKLFQHGSLTTCSRKVMVPFDAVHASKPLDTE
;
A
#
# COMPACT_ATOMS: atom_id res chain seq x y z
N SER A 1 -8.22 24.88 9.23
CA SER A 1 -8.67 25.16 10.60
C SER A 1 -7.48 24.98 11.53
N GLU A 2 -7.15 25.99 12.34
CA GLU A 2 -6.04 25.92 13.31
C GLU A 2 -6.44 25.20 14.63
N HIS A 3 -7.64 24.62 14.68
CA HIS A 3 -8.24 24.08 15.91
C HIS A 3 -8.05 22.58 16.13
N SER A 4 -7.46 21.82 15.19
CA SER A 4 -7.39 20.35 15.34
C SER A 4 -6.25 19.85 16.23
N GLY A 5 -5.27 20.71 16.58
CA GLY A 5 -4.04 20.28 17.25
C GLY A 5 -3.14 19.37 16.41
N TYR A 6 -3.55 19.03 15.17
CA TYR A 6 -2.76 18.20 14.25
C TYR A 6 -1.52 18.97 13.79
N LEU A 7 -0.35 18.34 13.91
CA LEU A 7 0.95 18.93 13.57
C LEU A 7 1.50 18.39 12.25
N GLY A 8 1.07 17.20 11.82
CA GLY A 8 1.57 16.49 10.64
C GLY A 8 1.45 14.98 10.83
N GLY A 9 1.88 14.19 9.85
CA GLY A 9 1.72 12.73 9.88
C GLY A 9 2.78 11.98 9.10
N VAL A 10 2.87 10.68 9.39
CA VAL A 10 3.77 9.74 8.72
C VAL A 10 2.92 8.68 8.04
N SER A 11 3.33 8.27 6.84
CA SER A 11 2.78 7.12 6.14
C SER A 11 3.92 6.28 5.56
N ILE A 12 3.90 4.97 5.78
CA ILE A 12 4.93 4.05 5.31
C ILE A 12 4.27 3.03 4.39
N GLY A 13 4.82 2.80 3.19
CA GLY A 13 4.27 1.90 2.17
C GLY A 13 2.79 2.14 1.83
N PRO A 14 2.30 3.38 1.62
CA PRO A 14 0.87 3.62 1.45
C PRO A 14 0.30 3.12 0.12
N VAL A 15 -0.74 2.28 0.19
CA VAL A 15 -1.61 2.00 -0.98
C VAL A 15 -2.55 3.18 -1.22
N THR A 16 -2.08 4.19 -1.96
CA THR A 16 -2.87 5.42 -2.19
C THR A 16 -3.96 5.26 -3.25
N TYR A 17 -3.68 4.53 -4.32
CA TYR A 17 -4.60 4.34 -5.44
C TYR A 17 -4.87 2.84 -5.63
N LEU A 18 -5.77 2.26 -4.82
CA LEU A 18 -6.02 0.82 -4.79
C LEU A 18 -6.37 0.22 -6.17
N TYR A 19 -7.24 0.87 -6.95
CA TYR A 19 -7.59 0.41 -8.30
C TYR A 19 -6.36 0.44 -9.21
N ASP A 20 -5.61 1.55 -9.20
CA ASP A 20 -4.41 1.69 -10.04
C ASP A 20 -3.30 0.71 -9.61
N ALA A 21 -3.14 0.47 -8.31
CA ALA A 21 -2.16 -0.47 -7.76
C ALA A 21 -2.45 -1.91 -8.18
N LEU A 22 -3.72 -2.32 -8.19
CA LEU A 22 -4.11 -3.65 -8.67
C LEU A 22 -3.95 -3.76 -10.20
N LEU A 23 -4.29 -2.70 -10.94
CA LEU A 23 -4.03 -2.64 -12.39
C LEU A 23 -2.55 -2.86 -12.71
N ASP A 24 -1.68 -2.04 -12.11
CA ASP A 24 -0.25 -2.08 -12.32
C ASP A 24 0.32 -3.43 -11.83
N GLY A 25 -0.04 -3.79 -10.60
CA GLY A 25 0.01 -5.11 -9.97
C GLY A 25 -0.10 -6.27 -10.94
N PHE A 26 -1.33 -6.60 -11.28
CA PHE A 26 -1.64 -7.77 -12.10
C PHE A 26 -1.09 -7.65 -13.53
N SER A 27 -0.92 -6.44 -14.06
CA SER A 27 -0.25 -6.28 -15.36
C SER A 27 1.23 -6.68 -15.34
N LYS A 28 1.93 -6.44 -14.21
CA LYS A 28 3.32 -6.87 -13.98
C LYS A 28 3.42 -8.36 -13.69
N LEU A 29 2.38 -8.94 -13.05
CA LEU A 29 2.36 -10.36 -12.69
C LEU A 29 1.98 -11.32 -13.83
N LYS A 30 1.23 -10.86 -14.85
CA LYS A 30 0.61 -11.72 -15.86
C LYS A 30 1.59 -12.60 -16.66
N ASP A 31 2.83 -12.11 -16.84
CA ASP A 31 3.85 -12.76 -17.66
C ASP A 31 4.90 -13.51 -16.80
N LEU A 32 4.73 -13.54 -15.48
CA LEU A 32 5.65 -14.17 -14.54
C LEU A 32 5.37 -15.67 -14.39
N THR A 33 6.44 -16.44 -14.19
CA THR A 33 6.32 -17.86 -13.80
C THR A 33 5.79 -17.97 -12.36
N SER A 34 5.26 -19.14 -11.99
CA SER A 34 4.79 -19.38 -10.62
C SER A 34 5.88 -19.10 -9.57
N GLU A 35 7.13 -19.50 -9.83
CA GLU A 35 8.28 -19.22 -8.93
C GLU A 35 8.58 -17.72 -8.83
N GLN A 36 8.38 -16.95 -9.89
CA GLN A 36 8.56 -15.49 -9.85
C GLN A 36 7.44 -14.80 -9.08
N LEU A 37 6.22 -15.32 -9.14
CA LEU A 37 5.06 -14.80 -8.40
C LEU A 37 5.24 -14.91 -6.88
N ASP A 38 5.99 -15.91 -6.41
CA ASP A 38 6.28 -16.09 -4.98
C ASP A 38 7.11 -14.94 -4.38
N ASN A 39 7.67 -14.04 -5.21
CA ASN A 39 8.37 -12.84 -4.75
C ASN A 39 7.45 -11.60 -4.66
N PHE A 40 6.15 -11.74 -4.91
CA PHE A 40 5.20 -10.63 -4.93
C PHE A 40 4.08 -10.80 -3.91
N GLY A 41 4.12 -9.99 -2.84
CA GLY A 41 3.10 -9.99 -1.80
C GLY A 41 1.76 -9.34 -2.19
N ILE A 42 1.63 -8.68 -3.35
CA ILE A 42 0.38 -7.97 -3.74
C ILE A 42 -0.86 -8.87 -3.84
N VAL A 43 -0.73 -10.19 -3.92
CA VAL A 43 -1.90 -11.09 -3.85
C VAL A 43 -2.52 -11.14 -2.45
N THR A 44 -1.72 -10.89 -1.40
CA THR A 44 -2.15 -10.96 0.01
C THR A 44 -3.18 -9.91 0.40
N ILE A 45 -3.30 -8.81 -0.36
CA ILE A 45 -4.29 -7.75 -0.14
C ILE A 45 -5.70 -8.14 -0.62
N LEU A 46 -5.82 -9.13 -1.51
CA LEU A 46 -7.11 -9.49 -2.13
C LEU A 46 -8.25 -9.81 -1.14
N PRO A 47 -8.02 -10.58 -0.05
CA PRO A 47 -9.03 -10.79 0.97
C PRO A 47 -9.43 -9.47 1.65
N SER A 48 -8.48 -8.71 2.18
CA SER A 48 -8.70 -7.43 2.89
C SER A 48 -9.47 -6.41 2.03
N MET A 49 -9.11 -6.31 0.75
CA MET A 49 -9.83 -5.49 -0.23
C MET A 49 -11.32 -5.87 -0.30
N THR A 50 -11.63 -7.17 -0.27
CA THR A 50 -13.02 -7.63 -0.40
C THR A 50 -13.86 -7.22 0.79
N PHE A 51 -13.31 -7.30 1.99
CA PHE A 51 -13.98 -6.81 3.20
C PHE A 51 -14.17 -5.29 3.14
N ALA A 52 -13.15 -4.53 2.72
CA ALA A 52 -13.24 -3.08 2.56
C ALA A 52 -14.33 -2.68 1.54
N LEU A 53 -14.39 -3.36 0.39
CA LEU A 53 -15.40 -3.10 -0.62
C LEU A 53 -16.80 -3.49 -0.16
N LYS A 54 -16.97 -4.59 0.58
CA LYS A 54 -18.27 -4.97 1.17
C LYS A 54 -18.74 -3.97 2.24
N ALA A 55 -17.81 -3.35 2.97
CA ALA A 55 -18.16 -2.32 3.95
C ALA A 55 -18.79 -1.06 3.30
N VAL A 56 -18.32 -0.69 2.10
CA VAL A 56 -18.85 0.47 1.34
C VAL A 56 -20.01 0.07 0.40
N PHE A 57 -19.94 -1.14 -0.16
CA PHE A 57 -20.91 -1.69 -1.10
C PHE A 57 -21.37 -3.07 -0.60
N PRO A 58 -22.39 -3.15 0.27
CA PRO A 58 -22.78 -4.40 0.96
C PRO A 58 -23.11 -5.60 0.06
N LYS A 59 -23.52 -5.35 -1.20
CA LYS A 59 -23.85 -6.39 -2.20
C LYS A 59 -22.68 -6.72 -3.12
N TYR A 60 -21.49 -6.19 -2.86
CA TYR A 60 -20.33 -6.38 -3.72
C TYR A 60 -19.85 -7.84 -3.67
N SER A 61 -19.62 -8.38 -4.86
CA SER A 61 -18.98 -9.67 -5.07
C SER A 61 -17.96 -9.50 -6.19
N PRO A 62 -16.66 -9.76 -5.94
CA PRO A 62 -15.61 -9.63 -6.94
C PRO A 62 -15.87 -10.56 -8.15
N PRO A 63 -16.10 -10.03 -9.37
CA PRO A 63 -16.44 -10.86 -10.52
C PRO A 63 -15.25 -11.69 -11.03
N TYR A 64 -14.02 -11.31 -10.68
CA TYR A 64 -12.76 -11.89 -11.14
C TYR A 64 -12.19 -12.99 -10.23
N PHE A 65 -12.77 -13.20 -9.04
CA PHE A 65 -12.33 -14.28 -8.15
C PHE A 65 -12.82 -15.65 -8.60
N SER A 66 -11.93 -16.63 -8.44
CA SER A 66 -12.25 -18.05 -8.55
C SER A 66 -13.17 -18.49 -7.41
N ASP A 67 -13.75 -19.69 -7.54
CA ASP A 67 -14.57 -20.25 -6.46
C ASP A 67 -13.72 -20.65 -5.25
N LEU A 68 -12.45 -21.01 -5.45
CA LEU A 68 -11.50 -21.23 -4.35
C LEU A 68 -11.35 -19.95 -3.51
N MET A 69 -11.05 -18.82 -4.15
CA MET A 69 -10.84 -17.56 -3.44
C MET A 69 -12.11 -17.10 -2.70
N LYS A 70 -13.29 -17.23 -3.32
CA LYS A 70 -14.57 -16.91 -2.65
C LYS A 70 -14.78 -17.74 -1.38
N ARG A 71 -14.57 -19.06 -1.45
CA ARG A 71 -14.69 -19.95 -0.27
C ARG A 71 -13.70 -19.58 0.82
N ARG A 72 -12.45 -19.24 0.46
CA ARG A 72 -11.44 -18.81 1.43
C ARG A 72 -11.83 -17.49 2.10
N ILE A 73 -12.36 -16.52 1.35
CA ILE A 73 -12.89 -15.27 1.93
C ILE A 73 -14.08 -15.53 2.86
N GLU A 74 -14.98 -16.47 2.52
CA GLU A 74 -16.08 -16.89 3.40
C GLU A 74 -15.56 -17.48 4.72
N LEU A 75 -14.52 -18.32 4.66
CA LEU A 75 -13.82 -18.81 5.86
C LEU A 75 -13.25 -17.65 6.68
N GLY A 76 -12.61 -16.67 6.01
CA GLY A 76 -12.11 -15.45 6.64
C GLY A 76 -13.20 -14.69 7.41
N GLN A 77 -14.40 -14.60 6.83
CA GLN A 77 -15.54 -13.94 7.44
C GLN A 77 -16.08 -14.70 8.66
N VAL A 78 -16.24 -16.02 8.55
CA VAL A 78 -16.76 -16.87 9.63
C VAL A 78 -15.79 -16.92 10.82
N ALA A 79 -14.50 -17.07 10.54
CA ALA A 79 -13.46 -17.15 11.55
C ALA A 79 -13.01 -15.76 12.09
N GLN A 80 -13.54 -14.67 11.51
CA GLN A 80 -13.17 -13.29 11.85
C GLN A 80 -11.65 -13.07 11.78
N LEU A 81 -11.02 -13.55 10.71
CA LEU A 81 -9.57 -13.48 10.55
C LEU A 81 -9.11 -12.02 10.47
N CYS A 82 -8.02 -11.74 11.19
CA CYS A 82 -7.31 -10.47 11.16
C CYS A 82 -6.09 -10.57 10.22
N ASP A 83 -5.46 -9.43 9.97
CA ASP A 83 -4.40 -9.21 8.96
C ASP A 83 -3.57 -10.43 8.55
N THR A 84 -2.65 -10.94 9.39
CA THR A 84 -1.78 -12.08 9.03
C THR A 84 -2.57 -13.34 8.61
N ALA A 85 -3.61 -13.70 9.36
CA ALA A 85 -4.40 -14.89 9.06
C ALA A 85 -5.27 -14.67 7.80
N LEU A 86 -5.70 -13.44 7.56
CA LEU A 86 -6.50 -13.05 6.43
C LEU A 86 -5.66 -13.04 5.14
N SER A 87 -4.45 -12.48 5.19
CA SER A 87 -3.42 -12.58 4.14
C SER A 87 -3.05 -14.03 3.86
N GLY A 88 -2.98 -14.87 4.90
CA GLY A 88 -2.74 -16.31 4.79
C GLY A 88 -3.77 -17.09 3.95
N LEU A 89 -4.94 -16.51 3.66
CA LEU A 89 -5.94 -17.15 2.81
C LEU A 89 -5.50 -17.30 1.36
N VAL A 90 -4.52 -16.54 0.89
CA VAL A 90 -4.06 -16.73 -0.49
C VAL A 90 -3.08 -17.89 -0.60
N LEU A 91 -2.30 -18.16 0.47
CA LEU A 91 -1.62 -19.42 0.78
C LEU A 91 -0.92 -20.12 -0.37
N ASP A 92 -0.52 -21.37 -0.19
CA ASP A 92 -0.60 -22.55 -1.08
C ASP A 92 -1.37 -22.56 -2.44
N ALA A 93 -1.74 -21.42 -3.05
CA ALA A 93 -2.43 -21.32 -4.33
C ALA A 93 -1.77 -20.30 -5.25
N ASN A 94 -1.59 -20.66 -6.53
CA ASN A 94 -1.06 -19.73 -7.53
C ASN A 94 -2.13 -18.72 -8.00
N LEU A 95 -1.69 -17.67 -8.69
CA LEU A 95 -2.55 -16.58 -9.17
C LEU A 95 -3.76 -17.07 -9.99
N THR A 96 -3.58 -18.07 -10.86
CA THR A 96 -4.66 -18.61 -11.70
C THR A 96 -5.69 -19.44 -10.92
N GLN A 97 -5.31 -19.96 -9.75
CA GLN A 97 -6.23 -20.62 -8.82
C GLN A 97 -7.04 -19.61 -7.99
N LEU A 98 -6.56 -18.37 -7.82
CA LEU A 98 -7.21 -17.32 -7.03
C LEU A 98 -8.06 -16.38 -7.90
N ILE A 99 -7.59 -16.08 -9.10
CA ILE A 99 -8.20 -15.14 -10.05
C ILE A 99 -8.47 -15.88 -11.36
N LYS A 100 -9.73 -15.84 -11.82
CA LYS A 100 -10.15 -16.55 -13.05
C LYS A 100 -10.05 -15.70 -14.32
N ASN A 101 -9.96 -14.38 -14.20
CA ASN A 101 -9.84 -13.46 -15.34
C ASN A 101 -9.37 -12.05 -14.90
N ASP A 102 -9.11 -11.18 -15.87
CA ASP A 102 -8.66 -9.79 -15.70
C ASP A 102 -9.82 -8.77 -15.58
N ASP A 103 -11.05 -9.21 -15.26
CA ASP A 103 -12.22 -8.31 -15.25
C ASP A 103 -12.17 -7.23 -14.14
N PHE A 104 -11.19 -7.26 -13.24
CA PHE A 104 -10.96 -6.16 -12.28
C PHE A 104 -10.77 -4.80 -12.99
N VAL A 105 -10.24 -4.79 -14.22
CA VAL A 105 -10.10 -3.57 -15.06
C VAL A 105 -11.47 -2.91 -15.34
N LYS A 106 -12.53 -3.71 -15.37
CA LYS A 106 -13.91 -3.28 -15.64
C LYS A 106 -14.71 -3.05 -14.35
N ASP A 107 -14.14 -3.31 -13.18
CA ASP A 107 -14.83 -3.19 -11.91
C ASP A 107 -15.10 -1.73 -11.54
N LYS A 108 -16.36 -1.31 -11.75
CA LYS A 108 -16.82 0.05 -11.44
C LYS A 108 -16.85 0.33 -9.93
N ASN A 109 -17.05 -0.69 -9.09
CA ASN A 109 -17.05 -0.50 -7.64
C ASN A 109 -15.64 -0.24 -7.13
N LEU A 110 -14.64 -0.91 -7.68
CA LEU A 110 -13.24 -0.66 -7.32
C LEU A 110 -12.80 0.77 -7.70
N LYS A 111 -13.17 1.24 -8.90
CA LYS A 111 -12.96 2.65 -9.31
C LYS A 111 -13.68 3.63 -8.39
N LYS A 112 -14.94 3.35 -8.05
CA LYS A 112 -15.73 4.19 -7.15
C LYS A 112 -15.16 4.19 -5.73
N PHE A 113 -14.68 3.06 -5.23
CA PHE A 113 -14.03 2.94 -3.94
C PHE A 113 -12.77 3.82 -3.88
N GLN A 114 -11.92 3.75 -4.90
CA GLN A 114 -10.76 4.62 -5.03
C GLN A 114 -11.18 6.09 -5.02
N ALA A 115 -12.14 6.49 -5.86
CA ALA A 115 -12.60 7.88 -5.91
C ALA A 115 -13.09 8.41 -4.55
N LEU A 116 -13.73 7.55 -3.74
CA LEU A 116 -14.25 7.92 -2.42
C LEU A 116 -13.18 7.97 -1.33
N ASN A 117 -12.16 7.12 -1.40
CA ASN A 117 -11.28 6.85 -0.25
C ASN A 117 -9.79 7.15 -0.51
N ALA A 118 -9.36 7.28 -1.76
CA ALA A 118 -7.94 7.48 -2.05
C ALA A 118 -7.46 8.87 -1.60
N PRO A 119 -6.30 8.96 -0.92
CA PRO A 119 -5.63 10.23 -0.70
C PRO A 119 -5.04 10.77 -2.01
N ALA A 120 -4.45 11.98 -1.94
CA ALA A 120 -3.71 12.59 -3.05
C ALA A 120 -4.53 12.76 -4.35
N GLN A 121 -5.83 13.04 -4.24
CA GLN A 121 -6.72 13.32 -5.38
C GLN A 121 -6.84 14.81 -5.74
N GLY A 122 -6.10 15.70 -5.08
CA GLY A 122 -6.07 17.14 -5.35
C GLY A 122 -6.37 18.02 -4.14
N ASP A 123 -6.86 17.43 -3.05
CA ASP A 123 -7.11 18.16 -1.81
C ASP A 123 -5.83 18.57 -1.08
N LYS A 124 -5.94 19.67 -0.32
CA LYS A 124 -4.85 20.18 0.50
C LYS A 124 -4.82 19.52 1.87
N ALA A 125 -3.67 18.98 2.25
CA ALA A 125 -3.33 18.64 3.61
C ALA A 125 -3.09 19.94 4.40
N SER A 126 -3.57 19.97 5.65
CA SER A 126 -3.42 21.14 6.54
C SER A 126 -2.02 21.23 7.15
N ARG A 127 -1.22 20.17 7.08
CA ARG A 127 0.08 20.03 7.73
C ARG A 127 1.04 19.16 6.91
N PRO A 128 2.36 19.24 7.19
CA PRO A 128 3.36 18.42 6.52
C PRO A 128 3.17 16.92 6.73
N LEU A 129 3.55 16.14 5.71
CA LEU A 129 3.53 14.68 5.73
C LEU A 129 4.91 14.12 5.41
N LEU A 130 5.32 13.08 6.13
CA LEU A 130 6.42 12.20 5.73
C LEU A 130 5.82 10.94 5.10
N VAL A 131 6.29 10.60 3.91
CA VAL A 131 5.96 9.38 3.19
C VAL A 131 7.23 8.58 3.01
N ILE A 132 7.23 7.33 3.45
CA ILE A 132 8.36 6.41 3.32
C ILE A 132 7.94 5.24 2.43
N GLN A 133 8.84 4.81 1.56
CA GLN A 133 8.60 3.73 0.60
C GLN A 133 9.81 2.81 0.49
N GLY A 134 9.59 1.49 0.55
CA GLY A 134 10.58 0.50 0.13
C GLY A 134 10.70 0.51 -1.39
N GLY A 135 11.93 0.51 -1.92
CA GLY A 135 12.17 0.54 -3.37
C GLY A 135 11.95 -0.80 -4.06
N ASN A 136 12.05 -1.90 -3.29
CA ASN A 136 11.75 -3.26 -3.74
C ASN A 136 10.44 -3.77 -3.14
N ASP A 137 9.53 -2.87 -2.75
CA ASP A 137 8.25 -3.21 -2.14
C ASP A 137 7.41 -4.11 -3.07
N SER A 138 7.14 -5.32 -2.60
CA SER A 138 6.48 -6.41 -3.32
C SER A 138 4.96 -6.38 -3.19
N ILE A 139 4.42 -5.54 -2.30
CA ILE A 139 2.98 -5.35 -2.04
C ILE A 139 2.50 -4.05 -2.67
N VAL A 140 3.24 -2.96 -2.46
CA VAL A 140 2.89 -1.59 -2.84
C VAL A 140 3.98 -1.00 -3.71
N PHE A 141 3.82 -1.14 -5.02
CA PHE A 141 4.86 -0.74 -5.95
C PHE A 141 5.21 0.76 -5.84
N PRO A 142 6.51 1.12 -5.84
CA PRO A 142 6.96 2.51 -5.65
C PRO A 142 6.37 3.53 -6.63
N ASP A 143 6.00 3.09 -7.84
CA ASP A 143 5.39 3.94 -8.87
C ASP A 143 4.07 4.57 -8.38
N ILE A 144 3.28 3.82 -7.62
CA ILE A 144 2.00 4.28 -7.06
C ILE A 144 2.25 5.40 -6.04
N THR A 145 3.20 5.20 -5.14
CA THR A 145 3.58 6.20 -4.12
C THR A 145 4.21 7.44 -4.76
N ASN A 146 5.05 7.26 -5.78
CA ASN A 146 5.65 8.38 -6.51
C ASN A 146 4.59 9.22 -7.24
N LYS A 147 3.58 8.59 -7.86
CA LYS A 147 2.43 9.28 -8.44
C LYS A 147 1.68 10.11 -7.40
N ALA A 148 1.41 9.54 -6.22
CA ALA A 148 0.70 10.22 -5.15
C ALA A 148 1.49 11.41 -4.58
N TYR A 149 2.81 11.26 -4.41
CA TYR A 149 3.71 12.33 -4.02
C TYR A 149 3.65 13.50 -5.01
N GLN A 150 3.79 13.22 -6.31
CA GLN A 150 3.75 14.27 -7.34
C GLN A 150 2.40 15.00 -7.37
N ASN A 151 1.30 14.26 -7.27
CA ASN A 151 -0.04 14.86 -7.26
C ASN A 151 -0.26 15.72 -6.02
N SER A 152 0.18 15.26 -4.85
CA SER A 152 0.09 16.01 -3.60
C SER A 152 0.90 17.31 -3.66
N CYS A 153 2.13 17.27 -4.17
CA CYS A 153 2.96 18.46 -4.31
C CYS A 153 2.37 19.46 -5.32
N LYS A 154 1.81 18.99 -6.44
CA LYS A 154 1.10 19.85 -7.42
C LYS A 154 -0.13 20.53 -6.80
N ALA A 155 -0.81 19.87 -5.87
CA ALA A 155 -1.93 20.45 -5.11
C ALA A 155 -1.47 21.48 -4.05
N GLY A 156 -0.16 21.67 -3.85
CA GLY A 156 0.40 22.61 -2.88
C GLY A 156 0.58 22.03 -1.48
N ASN A 157 0.61 20.70 -1.34
CA ASN A 157 0.91 20.05 -0.06
C ASN A 157 2.40 20.07 0.25
N VAL A 158 2.74 19.95 1.54
CA VAL A 158 4.11 19.73 2.00
C VAL A 158 4.28 18.24 2.26
N VAL A 159 4.95 17.55 1.35
CA VAL A 159 5.20 16.10 1.46
C VAL A 159 6.71 15.85 1.35
N HIS A 160 7.26 15.12 2.30
CA HIS A 160 8.63 14.62 2.27
C HIS A 160 8.58 13.15 1.90
N LEU A 161 9.13 12.78 0.75
CA LEU A 161 9.21 11.38 0.31
C LEU A 161 10.62 10.83 0.53
N SER A 162 10.72 9.74 1.28
CA SER A 162 11.96 8.99 1.49
C SER A 162 11.82 7.59 0.90
N VAL A 163 12.73 7.25 -0.01
CA VAL A 163 12.75 5.94 -0.68
C VAL A 163 13.97 5.16 -0.22
N TYR A 164 13.77 3.93 0.27
CA TYR A 164 14.82 2.99 0.68
C TYR A 164 14.98 1.93 -0.42
N PRO A 165 15.91 2.08 -1.38
CA PRO A 165 15.90 1.32 -2.63
C PRO A 165 15.91 -0.20 -2.46
N ASP A 166 16.67 -0.70 -1.50
CA ASP A 166 16.93 -2.13 -1.35
C ASP A 166 15.98 -2.84 -0.36
N LEU A 167 14.95 -2.15 0.13
CA LEU A 167 14.03 -2.67 1.15
C LEU A 167 12.64 -2.97 0.56
N ASP A 168 12.07 -4.08 1.04
CA ASP A 168 10.68 -4.51 0.80
C ASP A 168 9.70 -3.81 1.78
N HIS A 169 8.41 -4.17 1.72
CA HIS A 169 7.30 -3.57 2.44
C HIS A 169 7.46 -3.63 3.96
N THR A 170 7.68 -4.81 4.54
CA THR A 170 7.86 -4.94 6.00
C THR A 170 9.24 -4.44 6.44
N ALA A 171 10.27 -4.70 5.64
CA ALA A 171 11.65 -4.32 5.96
C ALA A 171 11.81 -2.80 6.16
N VAL A 172 11.14 -1.99 5.33
CA VAL A 172 11.25 -0.53 5.41
C VAL A 172 10.63 0.06 6.69
N VAL A 173 9.63 -0.60 7.29
CA VAL A 173 8.96 -0.11 8.51
C VAL A 173 9.96 0.00 9.67
N GLY A 174 10.70 -1.07 9.93
CA GLY A 174 11.71 -1.11 10.99
C GLY A 174 12.94 -0.26 10.66
N ALA A 175 13.45 -0.37 9.43
CA ALA A 175 14.66 0.34 9.03
C ALA A 175 14.52 1.87 9.03
N SER A 176 13.30 2.38 8.77
CA SER A 176 13.01 3.81 8.76
C SER A 176 12.60 4.37 10.12
N ALA A 177 12.55 3.55 11.18
CA ALA A 177 12.15 3.99 12.53
C ALA A 177 12.85 5.24 13.05
N PRO A 178 14.19 5.37 12.95
CA PRO A 178 14.87 6.59 13.37
C PRO A 178 14.36 7.84 12.63
N GLU A 179 14.08 7.74 11.33
CA GLU A 179 13.65 8.86 10.50
C GLU A 179 12.24 9.33 10.86
N TRP A 180 11.27 8.43 10.94
CA TRP A 180 9.90 8.86 11.23
C TRP A 180 9.71 9.29 12.68
N LEU A 181 10.49 8.77 13.63
CA LEU A 181 10.54 9.27 15.01
C LEU A 181 11.11 10.69 15.06
N GLU A 182 12.23 10.95 14.37
CA GLU A 182 12.84 12.29 14.27
C GLU A 182 11.87 13.29 13.60
N PHE A 183 11.15 12.85 12.57
CA PHE A 183 10.13 13.69 11.92
C PHE A 183 9.03 14.09 12.90
N ILE A 184 8.48 13.14 13.66
CA ILE A 184 7.44 13.42 14.67
C ILE A 184 7.96 14.39 15.74
N ASP A 185 9.19 14.19 16.25
CA ASP A 185 9.81 15.10 17.22
C ASP A 185 9.91 16.54 16.68
N LYS A 186 10.35 16.71 15.42
CA LYS A 186 10.38 18.02 14.75
C LYS A 186 9.00 18.67 14.62
N LEU A 187 7.93 17.90 14.44
CA LEU A 187 6.57 18.44 14.42
C LEU A 187 6.20 19.07 15.77
N PHE A 188 6.56 18.41 16.88
CA PHE A 188 6.32 18.92 18.24
C PHE A 188 7.19 20.13 18.60
N GLN A 189 8.38 20.23 18.01
CA GLN A 189 9.24 21.41 18.15
C GLN A 189 8.83 22.59 17.26
N HIS A 190 7.68 22.48 16.57
CA HIS A 190 7.19 23.47 15.59
C HIS A 190 8.20 23.77 14.47
N GLY A 191 8.95 22.75 14.05
CA GLY A 191 9.87 22.85 12.92
C GLY A 191 9.14 23.28 11.64
N SER A 192 9.73 24.21 10.89
CA SER A 192 9.16 24.70 9.64
C SER A 192 9.49 23.76 8.48
N LEU A 193 8.55 22.88 8.16
CA LEU A 193 8.57 22.10 6.92
C LEU A 193 7.69 22.81 5.90
N THR A 194 8.30 23.38 4.86
CA THR A 194 7.63 24.37 4.00
C THR A 194 7.53 23.97 2.53
N THR A 195 8.28 22.95 2.09
CA THR A 195 8.31 22.53 0.68
C THR A 195 8.35 21.01 0.56
N CYS A 196 7.82 20.51 -0.55
CA CYS A 196 8.00 19.12 -0.91
C CYS A 196 9.49 18.78 -1.10
N SER A 197 9.90 17.61 -0.66
CA SER A 197 11.24 17.09 -0.90
C SER A 197 11.23 15.59 -1.17
N ARG A 198 12.18 15.11 -1.96
CA ARG A 198 12.42 13.68 -2.17
C ARG A 198 13.85 13.32 -1.81
N LYS A 199 14.04 12.22 -1.08
CA LYS A 199 15.35 11.68 -0.70
C LYS A 199 15.43 10.19 -1.01
N VAL A 200 16.63 9.75 -1.34
CA VAL A 200 17.00 8.33 -1.40
C VAL A 200 17.78 8.05 -0.13
N MET A 201 17.33 7.05 0.61
CA MET A 201 17.88 6.66 1.90
C MET A 201 18.68 5.37 1.75
N VAL A 202 19.72 5.23 2.55
CA VAL A 202 20.49 4.00 2.68
C VAL A 202 20.33 3.54 4.13
N PRO A 203 20.02 2.26 4.38
CA PRO A 203 20.00 1.72 5.75
C PRO A 203 21.36 1.96 6.42
N PHE A 204 21.35 2.19 7.73
CA PHE A 204 22.56 2.48 8.52
C PHE A 204 23.67 1.44 8.29
N ASP A 205 23.29 0.16 8.13
CA ASP A 205 24.18 -0.92 7.74
C ASP A 205 23.52 -1.78 6.66
N ALA A 206 23.61 -1.35 5.40
CA ALA A 206 22.95 -2.02 4.28
C ALA A 206 23.44 -3.48 4.06
N VAL A 207 24.63 -3.83 4.56
CA VAL A 207 25.22 -5.17 4.41
C VAL A 207 24.62 -6.14 5.44
N HIS A 208 24.35 -5.67 6.66
CA HIS A 208 23.78 -6.51 7.73
C HIS A 208 22.29 -6.23 8.02
N ALA A 209 21.68 -5.27 7.33
CA ALA A 209 20.26 -5.00 7.47
C ALA A 209 19.44 -6.25 7.14
N SER A 210 18.54 -6.62 8.06
CA SER A 210 17.54 -7.64 7.79
C SER A 210 16.64 -7.17 6.64
N LYS A 211 16.46 -8.02 5.63
CA LYS A 211 15.58 -7.80 4.47
C LYS A 211 14.59 -8.96 4.39
N PRO A 212 13.73 -9.15 5.41
CA PRO A 212 12.73 -10.20 5.36
C PRO A 212 11.84 -9.94 4.14
N LEU A 213 11.59 -11.01 3.37
CA LEU A 213 10.61 -10.95 2.29
C LEU A 213 9.21 -10.97 2.91
N ASP A 214 8.29 -10.27 2.29
CA ASP A 214 6.88 -10.27 2.68
C ASP A 214 6.13 -11.56 2.28
N THR A 215 6.85 -12.52 1.69
CA THR A 215 6.31 -13.77 1.13
C THR A 215 6.75 -15.03 1.86
N GLU A 216 7.55 -14.91 2.94
CA GLU A 216 8.03 -16.03 3.78
C GLU A 216 7.36 -16.10 5.16
#